data_AF-A0A7W1UZL7-F1
#
_entry.id   AF-A0A7W1UZL7-F1
#
_cell.length_a   1.000
_cell.length_b   1.000
_cell.length_c   1.000
_cell.angle_alpha   90.00
_cell.angle_beta   90.00
_cell.angle_gamma   90.00
#
_symmetry.space_group_name_H-M   'P 1'
#
loop_
_entity.id
_entity.type
_entity.pdbx_description
1 polymer ?
#
loop_
_entity_poly.entity_id
_entity_poly.type
_entity_poly.pdbx_seq_one_letter_code
_entity_poly.pdbx_strand_id
1 'polypeptide(L)' 'MAHISGVRFIKDSYGKPIQVLIDLKKHGEKLRPFLKDLGAIDLDEFDKNWEKGITGDELSGRVSDKIKKWWPK' A
#
# COMPACT_ATOMS: atom_id res chain seq x y z
N MET A 1 -33.29 -6.81 -4.17
CA MET A 1 -31.92 -6.83 -3.63
C MET A 1 -31.69 -5.51 -2.89
N ALA A 2 -31.12 -5.54 -1.69
CA ALA A 2 -30.84 -4.32 -0.95
C ALA A 2 -29.77 -3.48 -1.69
N HIS A 3 -30.02 -2.18 -1.85
CA HIS A 3 -29.04 -1.25 -2.37
C HIS A 3 -28.03 -0.94 -1.26
N ILE A 4 -26.82 -1.48 -1.35
CA ILE A 4 -25.75 -1.20 -0.40
C ILE A 4 -24.91 -0.05 -0.98
N SER A 5 -24.86 1.08 -0.27
CA SER A 5 -24.09 2.24 -0.72
C SER A 5 -22.63 1.88 -0.95
N GLY A 6 -22.10 2.21 -2.14
CA GLY A 6 -20.71 1.91 -2.51
C GLY A 6 -20.46 0.46 -2.95
N VAL A 7 -21.50 -0.35 -3.18
CA VAL A 7 -21.36 -1.71 -3.73
C VAL A 7 -22.18 -1.83 -5.01
N ARG A 8 -21.54 -2.27 -6.10
CA ARG A 8 -22.18 -2.47 -7.40
C ARG A 8 -21.87 -3.87 -7.93
N PHE A 9 -22.92 -4.63 -8.22
CA PHE A 9 -22.78 -5.92 -8.89
C PHE A 9 -22.82 -5.74 -10.41
N ILE A 10 -21.83 -6.31 -11.08
CA ILE A 10 -21.79 -6.45 -12.54
C ILE A 10 -22.34 -7.84 -12.86
N LYS A 11 -23.28 -7.90 -13.80
CA LYS A 11 -23.99 -9.11 -14.20
C LYS A 11 -23.62 -9.50 -15.63
N ASP A 12 -23.68 -10.79 -15.92
CA ASP A 12 -23.60 -11.31 -17.28
C ASP A 12 -24.89 -11.06 -18.09
N SER A 13 -24.92 -11.52 -19.34
CA SER A 13 -26.08 -11.43 -20.23
C SER A 13 -27.31 -12.20 -19.74
N TYR A 14 -27.14 -13.13 -18.80
CA TYR A 14 -28.21 -13.91 -18.18
C TYR A 14 -28.66 -13.31 -16.84
N GLY A 15 -28.08 -12.17 -16.43
CA GLY A 15 -28.41 -11.48 -15.19
C GLY A 15 -27.78 -12.07 -13.93
N LYS A 16 -26.83 -13.02 -14.07
CA LYS A 16 -26.09 -13.61 -12.95
C LYS A 16 -24.94 -12.68 -12.55
N PRO A 17 -24.75 -12.39 -11.24
CA PRO A 17 -23.62 -11.59 -10.80
C PRO A 17 -22.30 -12.31 -11.07
N ILE A 18 -21.39 -11.65 -11.78
CA ILE A 18 -20.07 -12.17 -12.13
C ILE A 18 -18.93 -11.41 -11.44
N GLN A 19 -19.15 -10.15 -11.12
CA GLN A 19 -18.16 -9.30 -10.44
C GLN A 19 -18.86 -8.31 -9.50
N VAL A 20 -18.12 -7.81 -8.53
CA VAL A 20 -18.57 -6.76 -7.62
C VAL A 20 -17.51 -5.66 -7.52
N LEU A 21 -17.95 -4.41 -7.67
CA LEU A 21 -17.16 -3.21 -7.42
C LEU A 21 -17.51 -2.70 -6.03
N ILE A 22 -16.51 -2.55 -5.17
CA ILE A 22 -16.69 -2.09 -3.80
C ILE A 22 -15.83 -0.84 -3.55
N ASP A 23 -16.47 0.22 -3.07
CA ASP A 23 -15.81 1.45 -2.65
C ASP A 23 -14.97 1.22 -1.39
N LEU A 24 -13.65 1.19 -1.57
CA LEU A 24 -12.69 0.99 -0.49
C LEU A 24 -12.65 2.16 0.50
N LYS A 25 -13.11 3.37 0.15
CA LYS A 25 -13.21 4.46 1.14
C LYS A 25 -14.31 4.20 2.17
N LYS A 26 -15.36 3.49 1.77
CA LYS A 26 -16.51 3.17 2.63
C LYS A 26 -16.36 1.82 3.34
N HIS A 27 -15.79 0.83 2.66
CA HIS A 27 -15.76 -0.56 3.14
C HIS A 27 -14.35 -1.13 3.26
N GLY A 28 -13.31 -0.35 2.97
CA GLY A 28 -11.92 -0.81 2.90
C GLY A 28 -11.41 -1.43 4.19
N GLU A 29 -11.67 -0.82 5.35
CA GLU A 29 -11.26 -1.39 6.66
C GLU A 29 -11.83 -2.80 6.89
N LYS A 30 -13.09 -3.02 6.53
CA LYS A 30 -13.74 -4.34 6.66
C LYS A 30 -13.20 -5.36 5.66
N LEU A 31 -12.80 -4.90 4.48
CA LEU A 31 -12.24 -5.75 3.42
C LEU A 31 -10.73 -5.95 3.55
N ARG A 32 -10.05 -5.20 4.40
CA ARG A 32 -8.59 -5.17 4.52
C ARG A 32 -7.97 -6.55 4.77
N PRO A 33 -8.53 -7.41 5.65
CA PRO A 33 -8.01 -8.77 5.83
C PRO A 33 -8.11 -9.60 4.54
N PHE A 34 -9.28 -9.57 3.90
CA PHE A 34 -9.52 -10.29 2.64
C PHE A 34 -8.62 -9.80 1.50
N LEU A 35 -8.44 -8.49 1.37
CA LEU A 35 -7.59 -7.91 0.34
C LEU A 35 -6.09 -8.16 0.60
N LYS A 36 -5.69 -8.31 1.86
CA LYS A 36 -4.34 -8.75 2.24
C LYS A 36 -4.11 -10.21 1.89
N ASP A 37 -5.07 -11.10 2.17
CA ASP A 37 -4.98 -12.52 1.80
C ASP A 37 -4.89 -12.73 0.28
N LEU A 38 -5.49 -11.83 -0.50
CA LEU A 38 -5.39 -11.80 -1.96
C LEU A 38 -4.09 -11.16 -2.49
N GLY A 39 -3.24 -10.61 -1.62
CA GLY A 39 -2.04 -9.87 -2.01
C GLY A 39 -2.32 -8.52 -2.71
N ALA A 40 -3.56 -8.02 -2.64
CA ALA A 40 -3.97 -6.79 -3.32
C ALA A 40 -3.56 -5.49 -2.59
N ILE A 41 -3.15 -5.61 -1.31
CA ILE A 41 -2.67 -4.48 -0.48
C ILE A 41 -1.37 -4.86 0.24
N ASP A 42 -0.60 -5.80 -0.31
CA ASP A 42 0.71 -6.06 0.26
C ASP A 42 1.56 -4.81 0.07
N LEU A 43 2.19 -4.33 1.15
CA LEU A 43 3.24 -3.32 1.05
C LEU A 43 4.28 -3.89 0.10
N ASP A 44 4.50 -3.20 -1.02
CA ASP A 44 5.46 -3.66 -1.99
C ASP A 44 6.87 -3.62 -1.37
N GLU A 45 7.85 -4.24 -2.02
CA GLU A 45 9.22 -4.25 -1.51
C GLU A 45 9.78 -2.82 -1.36
N PHE A 46 9.26 -1.88 -2.15
CA PHE A 46 9.60 -0.47 -2.05
C PHE A 46 9.03 0.16 -0.76
N ASP A 47 7.76 -0.03 -0.43
CA ASP A 47 7.12 0.45 0.80
C ASP A 47 7.83 -0.08 2.05
N LYS A 48 8.18 -1.37 2.05
CA LYS A 48 8.94 -2.01 3.14
C LYS A 48 10.36 -1.44 3.27
N ASN A 49 10.98 -1.08 2.16
CA ASN A 49 12.31 -0.46 2.14
C ASN A 49 12.26 1.03 2.46
N TRP A 50 11.15 1.69 2.14
CA TRP A 50 10.91 3.09 2.44
C TRP A 50 10.78 3.33 3.94
N GLU A 51 10.10 2.45 4.67
CA GLU A 51 10.07 2.48 6.15
C GLU A 51 11.45 2.30 6.78
N LYS A 52 12.39 1.65 6.08
CA LYS A 52 13.78 1.46 6.52
C LYS A 52 14.73 2.55 6.02
N GLY A 53 14.21 3.56 5.33
CA GLY A 53 14.99 4.68 4.83
C GLY A 53 15.62 5.49 5.96
N ILE A 54 16.84 5.97 5.74
CA ILE A 54 17.50 6.92 6.65
C ILE A 54 16.98 8.34 6.38
N THR A 55 16.99 9.20 7.39
CA THR A 55 16.63 10.61 7.21
C THR A 55 17.72 11.39 6.47
N GLY A 56 17.38 12.57 5.93
CA GLY A 56 18.34 13.45 5.28
C GLY A 56 19.48 13.90 6.20
N ASP A 57 19.19 14.10 7.48
CA ASP A 57 20.19 14.45 8.50
C ASP A 57 21.13 13.27 8.77
N GLU A 58 20.59 12.06 8.85
CA GLU A 58 21.39 10.85 9.06
C GLU A 58 22.30 10.57 7.86
N LEU A 59 21.82 10.78 6.64
CA LEU A 59 22.64 10.71 5.44
C LEU A 59 23.79 11.73 5.47
N SER A 60 23.48 12.98 5.84
CA SER A 60 24.45 14.07 5.90
C SER A 60 25.55 13.81 6.95
N GLY A 61 25.17 13.23 8.09
CA GLY A 61 26.10 12.77 9.12
C GLY A 61 27.04 11.68 8.59
N ARG A 62 26.48 10.61 7.99
CA ARG A 62 27.27 9.50 7.43
C ARG A 62 28.27 9.95 6.37
N VAL A 63 27.88 10.88 5.51
CA VAL A 63 28.76 11.46 4.48
C VAL A 63 29.85 12.30 5.13
N SER A 64 29.50 13.18 6.08
CA SER A 64 30.48 14.00 6.81
C SER A 64 31.53 13.16 7.54
N ASP A 65 31.10 12.08 8.19
CA ASP A 65 32.01 11.18 8.91
C ASP A 65 32.94 10.42 7.97
N LYS A 66 32.43 9.98 6.81
CA LYS A 66 33.29 9.39 5.76
C LYS A 66 34.32 10.38 5.22
N ILE A 67 33.91 11.62 4.96
CA ILE A 67 34.81 12.67 4.46
C ILE A 67 35.92 12.98 5.49
N LYS A 68 35.56 13.13 6.76
CA LYS A 68 36.55 13.32 7.85
C LYS A 68 37.53 12.16 7.96
N LYS A 69 37.07 10.93 7.71
CA LYS A 69 37.92 9.73 7.74
C LYS A 69 38.93 9.70 6.58
N TRP A 70 38.58 10.26 5.42
CA TRP A 70 39.47 10.32 4.26
C TRP A 70 40.43 11.52 4.30
N TRP A 71 40.09 12.56 5.05
CA TRP A 71 40.96 13.72 5.27
C TRP A 71 41.19 13.96 6.77
N PRO A 72 41.87 13.03 7.47
CA PRO A 72 42.32 13.31 8.83
C PRO A 72 43.33 14.46 8.75
N LYS A 73 43.01 15.56 9.43
CA LYS A 73 43.94 16.68 9.62
C LYS A 73 45.21 16.22 10.31
#